data_AF-A0A929PRQ2-F1
#
_entry.id   AF-A0A929PRQ2-F1
#
_cell.length_a   1.000
_cell.length_b   1.000
_cell.length_c   1.000
_cell.angle_alpha   90.00
_cell.angle_beta   90.00
_cell.angle_gamma   90.00
#
_symmetry.space_group_name_H-M   'P 1'
#
loop_
_entity.id
_entity.type
_entity.pdbx_description
1 polymer ?
#
loop_
_entity_poly.entity_id
_entity_poly.type
_entity_poly.pdbx_seq_one_letter_code
_entity_poly.pdbx_strand_id
1 'polypeptide(L)'
;MSTSEDLRRLALSLEGTVEAPHFDRMAFKTRRIYVTLASDGRTANFKFTPEQQAFKCMMAPEIFSPVPNGWGKRGATTAQLARLTEPELEDALRIAWANASQKRAPK
;
A
#
# COMPACT_ATOMS: atom_id res chain seq x y z
N MET A 1 -1.12 -9.11 -14.41
CA MET A 1 -1.78 -7.87 -13.98
C MET A 1 -2.57 -8.20 -12.74
N SER A 2 -2.51 -7.37 -11.71
CA SER A 2 -3.22 -7.61 -10.47
C SER A 2 -4.53 -6.82 -10.43
N THR A 3 -5.48 -7.35 -9.67
CA THR A 3 -6.81 -6.76 -9.49
C THR A 3 -7.03 -6.27 -8.06
N SER A 4 -8.15 -5.59 -7.83
CA SER A 4 -8.63 -5.29 -6.48
C SER A 4 -8.90 -6.54 -5.64
N GLU A 5 -9.35 -7.62 -6.28
CA GLU A 5 -9.60 -8.91 -5.62
C GLU A 5 -8.30 -9.56 -5.15
N ASP A 6 -7.24 -9.51 -5.97
CA ASP A 6 -5.91 -9.97 -5.58
C ASP A 6 -5.37 -9.15 -4.41
N LEU A 7 -5.51 -7.82 -4.45
CA LEU A 7 -5.09 -6.97 -3.34
C LEU A 7 -5.82 -7.34 -2.06
N ARG A 8 -7.15 -7.50 -2.13
CA ARG A 8 -7.97 -7.85 -0.96
C ARG A 8 -7.56 -9.22 -0.40
N ARG A 9 -7.45 -10.24 -1.27
CA ARG A 9 -7.05 -11.60 -0.89
C ARG A 9 -5.67 -11.62 -0.22
N LEU A 10 -4.67 -11.01 -0.85
CA LEU A 10 -3.29 -10.98 -0.36
C LEU A 10 -3.15 -10.14 0.92
N ALA A 11 -3.86 -9.01 1.01
CA ALA A 11 -3.85 -8.17 2.21
C ALA A 11 -4.44 -8.93 3.40
N LEU A 12 -5.60 -9.56 3.22
CA LEU A 12 -6.30 -10.30 4.28
C LEU A 12 -5.59 -11.60 4.68
N SER A 13 -4.67 -12.12 3.86
CA SER A 13 -3.81 -13.25 4.27
C SER A 13 -2.65 -12.84 5.18
N LEU A 14 -2.38 -11.54 5.34
CA LEU A 14 -1.33 -11.05 6.24
C LEU A 14 -1.86 -10.97 7.68
N GLU A 15 -1.10 -11.53 8.62
CA GLU A 15 -1.52 -11.69 10.01
C GLU A 15 -2.01 -10.37 10.64
N GLY A 16 -3.16 -10.46 11.32
CA GLY A 16 -3.77 -9.34 12.02
C GLY A 16 -4.39 -8.26 11.11
N THR A 17 -4.43 -8.49 9.79
CA THR A 17 -5.07 -7.55 8.86
C THR A 17 -6.59 -7.64 8.93
N VAL A 18 -7.23 -6.47 9.00
CA VAL A 18 -8.67 -6.30 8.82
C VAL A 18 -8.94 -5.27 7.72
N GLU A 19 -10.07 -5.42 7.05
CA GLU A 19 -10.60 -4.44 6.10
C GLU A 19 -11.64 -3.55 6.79
N ALA A 20 -11.57 -2.24 6.55
CA ALA A 20 -12.52 -1.28 7.09
C ALA A 20 -12.72 -0.09 6.14
N PRO A 21 -13.92 0.53 6.13
CA PRO A 21 -14.13 1.77 5.40
C PRO A 21 -13.20 2.90 5.84
N HIS A 22 -12.70 3.67 4.88
CA HIS A 22 -11.85 4.85 5.10
C HIS A 22 -12.14 5.92 4.05
N PHE A 23 -13.09 6.80 4.36
CA PHE A 23 -13.68 7.75 3.40
C PHE A 23 -14.28 7.01 2.19
N ASP A 24 -13.89 7.38 0.97
CA ASP A 24 -14.29 6.76 -0.29
C ASP A 24 -13.47 5.51 -0.65
N ARG A 25 -12.61 5.03 0.26
CA ARG A 25 -11.65 3.94 0.04
C ARG A 25 -11.84 2.82 1.03
N MET A 26 -11.46 1.60 0.65
CA MET A 26 -11.30 0.49 1.60
C MET A 26 -9.88 0.48 2.16
N ALA A 27 -9.76 0.52 3.48
CA ALA A 27 -8.46 0.45 4.15
C ALA A 27 -8.20 -0.96 4.67
N PHE A 28 -6.96 -1.42 4.47
CA PHE A 28 -6.44 -2.63 5.08
C PHE A 28 -5.44 -2.22 6.15
N LYS A 29 -5.68 -2.72 7.36
CA LYS A 29 -4.93 -2.34 8.54
C LYS A 29 -4.63 -3.54 9.41
N THR A 30 -3.43 -3.57 9.94
CA THR A 30 -3.08 -4.35 11.13
C THR A 30 -3.18 -3.40 12.33
N ARG A 31 -2.07 -3.14 13.03
CA ARG A 31 -1.97 -2.04 14.01
C ARG A 31 -2.24 -0.65 13.41
N ARG A 32 -1.85 -0.43 12.15
CA ARG A 32 -2.06 0.82 11.40
C ARG A 32 -2.51 0.51 9.98
N ILE A 33 -3.17 1.47 9.33
CA ILE A 33 -3.49 1.38 7.90
C ILE A 33 -2.17 1.37 7.12
N TYR A 34 -2.00 0.36 6.26
CA TYR A 34 -0.80 0.22 5.44
C TYR A 34 -1.10 0.24 3.94
N VAL A 35 -2.34 -0.05 3.55
CA VAL A 35 -2.79 0.15 2.17
C VAL A 35 -4.25 0.58 2.13
N THR A 36 -4.62 1.41 1.16
CA THR A 36 -6.01 1.75 0.87
C THR A 36 -6.33 1.55 -0.61
N LEU A 37 -7.39 0.80 -0.90
CA LEU A 37 -7.91 0.53 -2.24
C LEU A 37 -8.93 1.61 -2.63
N ALA A 38 -8.75 2.21 -3.80
CA ALA A 38 -9.72 3.15 -4.37
C ALA A 38 -11.06 2.47 -4.66
N SER A 39 -12.16 3.23 -4.61
CA SER A 39 -13.51 2.75 -4.90
C SER A 39 -13.68 2.14 -6.30
N ASP A 40 -12.94 2.65 -7.28
CA ASP A 40 -12.93 2.12 -8.66
C ASP A 40 -12.09 0.84 -8.82
N GLY A 41 -11.39 0.40 -7.78
CA GLY A 41 -10.57 -0.79 -7.77
C GLY A 41 -9.31 -0.73 -8.64
N ARG A 42 -8.95 0.44 -9.19
CA ARG A 42 -7.82 0.56 -10.14
C ARG A 42 -6.50 0.90 -9.45
N THR A 43 -6.58 1.65 -8.36
CA THR A 43 -5.39 2.14 -7.64
C THR A 43 -5.42 1.79 -6.17
N ALA A 44 -4.23 1.67 -5.60
CA ALA A 44 -4.06 1.53 -4.16
C ALA A 44 -2.99 2.50 -3.65
N ASN A 45 -3.18 3.05 -2.45
CA ASN A 45 -2.18 3.87 -1.80
C ASN A 45 -1.50 3.05 -0.71
N PHE A 46 -0.22 2.75 -0.92
CA PHE A 46 0.64 2.03 0.02
C PHE A 46 1.30 3.00 1.00
N LYS A 47 1.54 2.53 2.22
CA LYS A 47 2.31 3.23 3.23
C LYS A 47 3.73 2.67 3.32
N PHE A 48 4.63 3.31 2.58
CA PHE A 48 6.06 3.05 2.65
C PHE A 48 6.78 4.02 3.60
N THR A 49 8.06 3.76 3.90
CA THR A 49 8.96 4.81 4.38
C THR A 49 9.30 5.77 3.21
N PRO A 50 9.75 7.00 3.48
CA PRO A 50 10.21 7.89 2.41
C PRO A 50 11.33 7.27 1.55
N GLU A 51 12.27 6.51 2.12
CA GLU A 51 13.32 5.85 1.33
C GLU A 51 12.75 4.74 0.43
N GLN A 52 11.86 3.89 0.96
CA GLN A 52 11.20 2.83 0.20
C GLN A 52 10.34 3.41 -0.94
N GLN A 53 9.61 4.50 -0.67
CA GLN A 53 8.85 5.22 -1.70
C GLN A 53 9.79 5.74 -2.80
N ALA A 54 10.89 6.40 -2.45
CA ALA A 54 11.84 6.93 -3.42
C ALA A 54 12.42 5.82 -4.30
N PHE A 55 12.82 4.70 -3.69
CA PHE A 55 13.32 3.54 -4.42
C PHE A 55 12.27 2.97 -5.39
N LYS A 56 11.04 2.72 -4.93
CA LYS A 56 9.97 2.18 -5.79
C LYS A 56 9.57 3.13 -6.92
N CYS A 57 9.48 4.44 -6.65
CA CYS A 57 9.18 5.45 -7.67
C CYS A 57 10.32 5.60 -8.70
N MET A 58 11.58 5.37 -8.30
CA MET A 58 12.72 5.37 -9.21
C MET A 58 12.76 4.12 -10.08
N MET A 59 12.47 2.95 -9.50
CA MET A 59 12.57 1.66 -10.18
C MET A 59 11.38 1.37 -11.12
N ALA A 60 10.18 1.84 -10.77
CA ALA A 60 8.96 1.61 -11.55
C ALA A 60 8.05 2.85 -11.54
N PRO A 61 8.50 3.98 -12.13
CA PRO A 61 7.76 5.25 -12.16
C PRO A 61 6.39 5.16 -12.87
N GLU A 62 6.21 4.19 -13.76
CA GLU A 62 4.95 3.90 -14.43
C GLU A 62 3.93 3.18 -13.53
N ILE A 63 4.42 2.55 -12.45
CA ILE A 63 3.59 1.83 -11.47
C ILE A 63 3.33 2.72 -10.25
N PHE A 64 4.39 3.31 -9.69
CA PHE A 64 4.37 4.01 -8.41
C PHE A 64 4.57 5.51 -8.55
N SER A 65 3.78 6.28 -7.82
CA SER A 65 3.97 7.72 -7.68
C SER A 65 3.65 8.20 -6.26
N PRO A 66 4.35 9.23 -5.75
CA PRO A 66 3.96 9.87 -4.50
C PRO A 66 2.54 10.44 -4.60
N VAL A 67 1.72 10.28 -3.56
CA VAL A 67 0.46 11.02 -3.48
C VAL A 67 0.79 12.53 -3.46
N PRO A 68 0.19 13.39 -4.31
CA PRO A 68 0.63 14.78 -4.51
C PRO A 68 0.16 15.72 -3.38
N ASN A 69 0.49 15.39 -2.13
CA ASN A 69 0.17 16.17 -0.94
C ASN A 69 1.12 15.84 0.24
N GLY A 70 0.82 16.36 1.43
CA GLY A 70 1.61 16.12 2.64
C GLY A 70 1.67 14.65 3.10
N TRP A 71 0.80 13.77 2.60
CA TRP A 71 0.90 12.33 2.85
C TRP A 71 1.98 11.68 1.99
N GLY A 72 2.12 12.07 0.72
CA GLY A 72 3.18 11.56 -0.15
C GLY A 72 4.57 11.99 0.29
N LYS A 73 4.71 13.19 0.87
CA LYS A 73 5.96 13.60 1.57
C LYS A 73 6.33 12.68 2.74
N ARG A 74 5.37 11.92 3.26
CA ARG A 74 5.52 11.00 4.40
C ARG A 74 5.49 9.53 4.00
N GLY A 75 5.63 9.17 2.71
CA GLY A 75 5.66 7.77 2.29
C GLY A 75 4.35 7.20 1.69
N ALA A 76 3.29 8.01 1.56
CA ALA A 76 2.06 7.56 0.89
C ALA A 76 2.26 7.51 -0.63
N THR A 77 2.14 6.32 -1.20
CA THR A 77 2.49 6.04 -2.59
C THR A 77 1.33 5.41 -3.33
N THR A 78 0.85 6.04 -4.40
CA THR A 78 -0.16 5.48 -5.29
C THR A 78 0.48 4.42 -6.20
N ALA A 79 -0.17 3.27 -6.36
CA ALA A 79 0.19 2.22 -7.30
C ALA A 79 -0.96 1.93 -8.27
N GLN A 80 -0.64 1.72 -9.55
CA GLN A 80 -1.57 1.26 -10.57
C GLN A 80 -1.65 -0.28 -10.55
N LEU A 81 -2.78 -0.87 -10.10
CA LEU A 81 -2.87 -2.32 -9.89
C LEU A 81 -2.71 -3.14 -11.17
N ALA A 82 -3.29 -2.65 -12.28
CA ALA A 82 -3.18 -3.30 -13.57
C ALA A 82 -1.74 -3.40 -14.10
N ARG A 83 -0.81 -2.60 -13.57
CA ARG A 83 0.61 -2.61 -13.96
C ARG A 83 1.47 -3.50 -13.05
N LEU A 84 0.93 -3.97 -11.94
CA LEU A 84 1.60 -4.93 -11.07
C LEU A 84 1.31 -6.36 -11.53
N THR A 85 2.30 -7.23 -11.40
CA THR A 85 2.08 -8.67 -11.30
C THR A 85 1.65 -9.03 -9.87
N GLU A 86 1.07 -10.21 -9.68
CA GLU A 86 0.66 -10.67 -8.35
C GLU A 86 1.84 -10.73 -7.37
N PRO A 87 3.04 -11.25 -7.74
CA PRO A 87 4.20 -11.24 -6.86
C PRO A 87 4.68 -9.82 -6.47
N GLU A 88 4.65 -8.86 -7.39
CA GLU A 88 5.03 -7.47 -7.09
C GLU A 88 4.03 -6.79 -6.15
N LEU A 89 2.74 -7.07 -6.33
CA LEU A 89 1.69 -6.62 -5.42
C LEU A 89 1.88 -7.22 -4.03
N GLU A 90 2.16 -8.52 -3.95
CA GLU A 90 2.40 -9.22 -2.69
C GLU A 90 3.62 -8.66 -1.96
N ASP A 91 4.74 -8.42 -2.65
CA ASP A 91 5.93 -7.76 -2.11
C ASP A 91 5.60 -6.37 -1.54
N ALA A 92 4.91 -5.53 -2.33
CA ALA A 92 4.50 -4.20 -1.89
C ALA A 92 3.61 -4.24 -0.64
N LEU A 93 2.67 -5.20 -0.57
CA LEU A 93 1.80 -5.40 0.59
C LEU A 93 2.61 -5.83 1.82
N ARG A 94 3.53 -6.79 1.68
CA ARG A 94 4.38 -7.27 2.78
C ARG A 94 5.26 -6.16 3.36
N ILE A 95 5.89 -5.36 2.51
CA ILE A 95 6.72 -4.23 2.94
C ILE A 95 5.87 -3.22 3.74
N ALA A 96 4.73 -2.80 3.19
CA ALA A 96 3.85 -1.84 3.86
C ALA A 96 3.26 -2.38 5.17
N TRP A 97 2.84 -3.65 5.18
CA TRP A 97 2.35 -4.34 6.36
C TRP A 97 3.42 -4.43 7.45
N ALA A 98 4.66 -4.81 7.10
CA ALA A 98 5.76 -4.89 8.06
C ALA A 98 6.02 -3.53 8.74
N ASN A 99 6.03 -2.44 7.96
CA ASN A 99 6.15 -1.08 8.51
C ASN A 99 5.03 -0.72 9.49
N ALA A 100 3.80 -1.20 9.23
CA ALA A 100 2.64 -0.93 10.06
C ALA A 100 2.52 -1.83 11.28
N SER A 101 3.05 -3.06 11.21
CA SER A 101 3.05 -4.05 12.29
C SER A 101 4.05 -3.73 13.40
N GLN A 102 5.17 -3.08 13.07
CA GLN A 102 6.19 -2.73 14.06
C GLN A 102 5.67 -1.77 15.14
N LYS A 103 6.00 -2.04 16.40
CA LYS A 103 5.87 -1.03 17.47
C LYS A 103 6.88 0.06 17.15
N ARG A 104 6.46 1.34 17.16
CA ARG A 104 7.42 2.45 17.14
C ARG A 104 8.44 2.22 18.25
N ALA A 105 9.72 2.24 17.92
CA ALA A 105 10.76 2.39 18.94
C ALA A 105 10.44 3.69 19.73
N PRO A 106 10.53 3.66 21.06
CA PRO A 106 10.45 4.89 21.84
C PRO A 106 11.49 5.89 21.30
N LYS A 107 11.09 7.16 21.22
CA LYS A 107 11.98 8.26 20.85
C LYS A 107 13.09 8.43 21.86
#